data_AF-A0A3N4IG82-F1
#
_entry.id   AF-A0A3N4IG82-F1
#
_cell.length_a   1.000
_cell.length_b   1.000
_cell.length_c   1.000
_cell.angle_alpha   90.00
_cell.angle_beta   90.00
_cell.angle_gamma   90.00
#
_symmetry.space_group_name_H-M   'P 1'
#
loop_
_entity.id
_entity.type
_entity.pdbx_description
1 polymer ?
#
loop_
_entity_poly.entity_id
_entity_poly.type
_entity_poly.pdbx_seq_one_letter_code
_entity_poly.pdbx_strand_id
1 'polypeptide(L)'
;MSVAAPTTWAAGGGVPSGDTQNVSPAITSTPFKAALQKIYSTIPRASTSRIGEPTVEAFRTWALANGTIEPDTDLGRFGSLVSFDEFAKFILSPKNNPIKPVDWSKKDLTKPLQDYFISSSHNTYLTGHQLYGESTAEGYINTLRRGCRCIEIDVWDGDDGEPSVFHGYTLTKEITFKEVVKAIGKHAFRPEEGIIGPVIISLECHAGVSQQKKCVEIMAKYWGDMLVHKPIFEGEKEIEDVKKLPSPLELQGKILVKSKYRAADPVTTTVANTIAPQVEDDTSSSSDSELEEEARKANRKKPKKHKVIRDLAKLGVYCSAHHFQGFHHESAKIPNHVYSFSERSYLPHVDPSPLPAYIHNINHLTRIYPFGLRFSSNNADPTPYWRLGCQLVALNWQKIDDGMMLNEALFSGEGGYVLKPETYRLPLAVNSLPSNQTFDLSIEVIACQNLPLPRGDSKEKGFKPYFKFELHVDTVPAMQDRPKKQLKAKTKSRRTCNPEEYNETVSFQGIKAAVCPNGDLGFLRCRIFDEEFGKDSMAGWFAVRFSRLKQGYGAFRVIDTEGVETKGLVLCNVQYRIY
;
A
#
# COMPACT_ATOMS: atom_id res chain seq x y z
N MET A 1 1.12 -27.38 27.92
CA MET A 1 0.09 -26.33 27.99
C MET A 1 0.06 -25.63 26.66
N SER A 2 -0.95 -25.89 25.84
CA SER A 2 -1.07 -25.33 24.48
C SER A 2 -1.59 -23.91 24.57
N VAL A 3 -0.74 -22.94 24.23
CA VAL A 3 -1.18 -21.57 23.97
C VAL A 3 -1.83 -21.58 22.59
N ALA A 4 -3.15 -21.35 22.55
CA ALA A 4 -3.91 -21.24 21.32
C ALA A 4 -3.36 -20.07 20.48
N ALA A 5 -2.96 -20.36 19.24
CA ALA A 5 -2.63 -19.33 18.27
C ALA A 5 -3.92 -18.61 17.83
N PRO A 6 -3.97 -17.27 17.83
CA PRO A 6 -5.15 -16.54 17.39
C PRO A 6 -5.27 -16.66 15.86
N THR A 7 -6.30 -17.38 15.42
CA THR A 7 -6.82 -17.40 14.06
C THR A 7 -7.41 -16.03 13.68
N THR A 8 -7.16 -15.61 12.42
CA THR A 8 -7.65 -14.44 11.66
C THR A 8 -7.05 -13.07 11.99
N TRP A 9 -6.03 -12.65 11.22
CA TRP A 9 -5.52 -11.27 11.17
C TRP A 9 -5.07 -10.89 9.75
N ALA A 10 -5.65 -9.82 9.18
CA ALA A 10 -5.00 -8.83 8.30
C ALA A 10 -6.00 -7.75 7.88
N ALA A 11 -5.59 -6.48 7.88
CA ALA A 11 -6.30 -5.39 7.21
C ALA A 11 -6.29 -5.66 5.72
N GLY A 12 -7.48 -5.54 5.13
CA GLY A 12 -7.73 -5.02 3.80
C GLY A 12 -7.28 -5.87 2.61
N GLY A 13 -6.07 -6.40 2.59
CA GLY A 13 -5.45 -7.03 1.41
C GLY A 13 -5.24 -8.54 1.48
N GLY A 14 -5.57 -9.19 2.59
CA GLY A 14 -5.69 -10.65 2.61
C GLY A 14 -6.99 -11.03 1.93
N VAL A 15 -6.91 -11.84 0.86
CA VAL A 15 -7.98 -12.78 0.54
C VAL A 15 -8.23 -13.53 1.85
N PRO A 16 -9.38 -13.34 2.52
CA PRO A 16 -9.70 -14.16 3.67
C PRO A 16 -9.60 -15.62 3.21
N SER A 17 -8.92 -16.49 3.97
CA SER A 17 -8.82 -17.93 3.64
C SER A 17 -10.17 -18.42 3.12
N GLY A 18 -10.16 -19.13 1.97
CA GLY A 18 -11.29 -19.31 1.04
C GLY A 18 -12.68 -19.66 1.62
N ASP A 19 -12.78 -20.07 2.87
CA ASP A 19 -14.04 -20.27 3.60
C ASP A 19 -14.75 -18.98 4.04
N THR A 20 -14.05 -17.85 4.19
CA THR A 20 -14.64 -16.58 4.71
C THR A 20 -15.10 -15.61 3.61
N GLN A 21 -14.75 -15.88 2.34
CA GLN A 21 -15.15 -15.06 1.20
C GLN A 21 -16.60 -15.24 0.74
N ASN A 22 -17.32 -16.23 1.28
CA ASN A 22 -18.65 -16.60 0.78
C ASN A 22 -19.79 -16.43 1.79
N VAL A 23 -19.50 -15.90 2.99
CA VAL A 23 -20.52 -15.76 4.04
C VAL A 23 -20.90 -14.30 4.19
N SER A 24 -22.15 -13.99 3.84
CA SER A 24 -22.75 -12.68 4.17
C SER A 24 -22.70 -12.46 5.68
N PRO A 25 -22.25 -11.30 6.16
CA PRO A 25 -22.24 -10.97 7.58
C PRO A 25 -23.60 -11.18 8.22
N ALA A 26 -23.60 -11.68 9.45
CA ALA A 26 -24.83 -11.81 10.23
C ALA A 26 -25.40 -10.42 10.58
N ILE A 27 -26.71 -10.27 10.47
CA ILE A 27 -27.44 -9.08 10.93
C ILE A 27 -27.72 -9.28 12.42
N THR A 28 -27.03 -8.52 13.26
CA THR A 28 -27.08 -8.67 14.72
C THR A 28 -27.81 -7.53 15.41
N SER A 29 -28.13 -6.47 14.67
CA SER A 29 -28.72 -5.23 15.18
C SER A 29 -30.14 -5.06 14.61
N THR A 30 -31.14 -4.97 15.50
CA THR A 30 -32.54 -4.65 15.12
C THR A 30 -32.61 -3.37 14.30
N PRO A 31 -31.92 -2.27 14.67
CA PRO A 31 -31.93 -1.06 13.87
C PRO A 31 -31.30 -1.20 12.48
N PHE A 32 -30.19 -1.92 12.37
CA PHE A 32 -29.56 -2.20 11.09
C PHE A 32 -30.48 -3.02 10.17
N LYS A 33 -31.19 -4.00 10.74
CA LYS A 33 -32.23 -4.75 10.03
C LYS A 33 -33.36 -3.84 9.55
N ALA A 34 -33.84 -2.92 10.38
CA ALA A 34 -34.90 -1.98 10.03
C ALA A 34 -34.50 -1.05 8.87
N ALA A 35 -33.25 -0.58 8.85
CA ALA A 35 -32.71 0.20 7.73
C ALA A 35 -32.71 -0.60 6.42
N LEU A 36 -32.27 -1.85 6.44
CA LEU A 36 -32.36 -2.74 5.27
C LEU A 36 -33.81 -2.97 4.83
N GLN A 37 -34.75 -3.15 5.77
CA GLN A 37 -36.18 -3.31 5.46
C GLN A 37 -36.75 -2.05 4.79
N LYS A 38 -36.34 -0.86 5.25
CA LYS A 38 -36.70 0.41 4.63
C LYS A 38 -36.22 0.48 3.18
N ILE A 39 -34.96 0.13 2.91
CA ILE A 39 -34.42 0.06 1.54
C ILE A 39 -35.21 -0.97 0.70
N TYR A 40 -35.38 -2.19 1.21
CA TYR A 40 -36.13 -3.25 0.54
C TYR A 40 -37.56 -2.82 0.19
N SER A 41 -38.21 -2.03 1.04
CA SER A 41 -39.56 -1.54 0.80
C SER A 41 -39.69 -0.59 -0.40
N THR A 42 -38.59 0.03 -0.83
CA THR A 42 -38.53 0.91 -2.01
C THR A 42 -38.51 0.16 -3.33
N ILE A 43 -38.30 -1.16 -3.32
CA ILE A 43 -38.30 -1.99 -4.53
C ILE A 43 -39.74 -2.08 -5.05
N PRO A 44 -40.00 -1.76 -6.34
CA PRO A 44 -41.34 -1.88 -6.92
C PRO A 44 -41.90 -3.30 -6.80
N ARG A 45 -43.19 -3.40 -6.45
CA ARG A 45 -43.92 -4.68 -6.34
C ARG A 45 -44.88 -4.83 -7.49
N ALA A 46 -44.90 -6.00 -8.13
CA ALA A 46 -45.91 -6.31 -9.14
C ALA A 46 -47.28 -6.44 -8.48
N SER A 47 -48.33 -5.87 -9.08
CA SER A 47 -49.71 -5.97 -8.59
C SER A 47 -50.22 -7.42 -8.52
N THR A 48 -49.56 -8.35 -9.22
CA THR A 48 -49.90 -9.77 -9.32
C THR A 48 -49.22 -10.64 -8.25
N SER A 49 -48.28 -10.13 -7.46
CA SER A 49 -47.66 -10.92 -6.39
C SER A 49 -48.65 -11.10 -5.23
N ARG A 50 -49.07 -12.33 -4.94
CA ARG A 50 -49.96 -12.63 -3.81
C ARG A 50 -49.29 -12.47 -2.43
N ILE A 51 -47.95 -12.37 -2.41
CA ILE A 51 -47.11 -12.47 -1.20
C ILE A 51 -46.52 -11.09 -0.82
N GLY A 52 -46.64 -10.06 -1.67
CA GLY A 52 -46.12 -8.73 -1.39
C GLY A 52 -44.59 -8.59 -1.52
N GLU A 53 -43.93 -9.57 -2.14
CA GLU A 53 -42.49 -9.55 -2.44
C GLU A 53 -42.21 -9.10 -3.89
N PRO A 54 -41.09 -8.40 -4.15
CA PRO A 54 -40.70 -8.03 -5.49
C PRO A 54 -40.22 -9.24 -6.31
N THR A 55 -40.48 -9.21 -7.61
CA THR A 55 -39.88 -10.16 -8.56
C THR A 55 -38.37 -9.90 -8.70
N VAL A 56 -37.59 -10.91 -9.12
CA VAL A 56 -36.15 -10.73 -9.43
C VAL A 56 -35.92 -9.62 -10.46
N GLU A 57 -36.78 -9.50 -11.47
CA GLU A 57 -36.66 -8.48 -12.50
C GLU A 57 -36.87 -7.06 -11.96
N ALA A 58 -37.88 -6.89 -11.09
CA ALA A 58 -38.11 -5.63 -10.39
C ALA A 58 -36.92 -5.26 -9.49
N PHE A 59 -36.35 -6.22 -8.76
CA PHE A 59 -35.14 -5.99 -7.96
C PHE A 59 -33.94 -5.60 -8.83
N ARG A 60 -33.68 -6.33 -9.94
CA ARG A 60 -32.59 -6.03 -10.87
C ARG A 60 -32.73 -4.62 -11.47
N THR A 61 -33.93 -4.26 -11.92
CA THR A 61 -34.23 -2.93 -12.46
C THR A 61 -33.99 -1.84 -11.42
N TRP A 62 -34.51 -2.02 -10.20
CA TRP A 62 -34.29 -1.09 -9.09
C TRP A 62 -32.81 -0.96 -8.73
N ALA A 63 -32.09 -2.07 -8.64
CA ALA A 63 -30.68 -2.08 -8.25
C ALA A 63 -29.79 -1.42 -9.30
N LEU A 64 -30.07 -1.62 -10.60
CA LEU A 64 -29.39 -0.94 -11.70
C LEU A 64 -29.65 0.57 -11.67
N ALA A 65 -30.91 0.99 -11.47
CA ALA A 65 -31.28 2.40 -11.41
C ALA A 65 -30.59 3.15 -10.25
N ASN A 66 -30.32 2.47 -9.13
CA ASN A 66 -29.60 3.03 -7.98
C ASN A 66 -28.07 2.86 -8.08
N GLY A 67 -27.55 2.26 -9.17
CA GLY A 67 -26.13 1.93 -9.30
C GLY A 67 -25.62 0.83 -8.36
N THR A 68 -26.53 0.16 -7.64
CA THR A 68 -26.23 -0.89 -6.66
C THR A 68 -25.68 -2.14 -7.33
N ILE A 69 -25.98 -2.38 -8.60
CA ILE A 69 -25.37 -3.47 -9.38
C ILE A 69 -24.93 -2.98 -10.75
N GLU A 70 -24.02 -3.72 -11.37
CA GLU A 70 -23.66 -3.56 -12.79
C GLU A 70 -24.54 -4.49 -13.67
N PRO A 71 -24.75 -4.18 -14.96
CA PRO A 71 -25.66 -4.94 -15.84
C PRO A 71 -25.43 -6.45 -15.86
N ASP A 72 -24.18 -6.88 -15.81
CA ASP A 72 -23.71 -8.26 -15.84
C ASP A 72 -23.57 -8.91 -14.46
N THR A 73 -23.99 -8.21 -13.38
CA THR A 73 -23.90 -8.75 -12.02
C THR A 73 -24.73 -10.04 -11.90
N ASP A 74 -24.06 -11.12 -11.52
CA ASP A 74 -24.70 -12.38 -11.13
C ASP A 74 -25.29 -12.25 -9.72
N LEU A 75 -26.62 -12.13 -9.67
CA LEU A 75 -27.41 -12.07 -8.44
C LEU A 75 -27.42 -13.38 -7.65
N GLY A 76 -26.97 -14.50 -8.25
CA GLY A 76 -27.07 -15.83 -7.68
C GLY A 76 -28.45 -16.46 -7.86
N ARG A 77 -28.70 -17.54 -7.11
CA ARG A 77 -29.96 -18.28 -7.17
C ARG A 77 -31.03 -17.65 -6.28
N PHE A 78 -31.66 -16.59 -6.76
CA PHE A 78 -32.96 -16.19 -6.22
C PHE A 78 -34.07 -17.08 -6.76
N GLY A 79 -35.18 -17.20 -6.02
CA GLY A 79 -36.44 -17.72 -6.56
C GLY A 79 -37.03 -16.80 -7.63
N SER A 80 -38.29 -16.99 -8.02
CA SER A 80 -38.99 -16.03 -8.90
C SER A 80 -39.28 -14.69 -8.22
N LEU A 81 -39.34 -14.71 -6.89
CA LEU A 81 -39.47 -13.56 -6.00
C LEU A 81 -38.19 -13.41 -5.17
N VAL A 82 -37.94 -12.20 -4.68
CA VAL A 82 -36.80 -11.88 -3.82
C VAL A 82 -37.34 -11.58 -2.43
N SER A 83 -37.16 -12.49 -1.49
CA SER A 83 -37.49 -12.29 -0.08
C SER A 83 -36.59 -11.22 0.56
N PHE A 84 -37.00 -10.69 1.71
CA PHE A 84 -36.16 -9.75 2.47
C PHE A 84 -34.81 -10.38 2.84
N ASP A 85 -34.79 -11.65 3.23
CA ASP A 85 -33.55 -12.33 3.65
C ASP A 85 -32.60 -12.54 2.48
N GLU A 86 -33.10 -12.87 1.29
CA GLU A 86 -32.32 -12.94 0.05
C GLU A 86 -31.74 -11.58 -0.33
N PHE A 87 -32.55 -10.52 -0.29
CA PHE A 87 -32.10 -9.14 -0.50
C PHE A 87 -30.99 -8.76 0.49
N ALA A 88 -31.22 -8.96 1.79
CA ALA A 88 -30.28 -8.56 2.83
C ALA A 88 -28.97 -9.34 2.73
N LYS A 89 -29.03 -10.65 2.44
CA LYS A 89 -27.84 -11.47 2.16
C LYS A 89 -27.06 -10.93 0.97
N PHE A 90 -27.74 -10.53 -0.11
CA PHE A 90 -27.10 -9.97 -1.29
C PHE A 90 -26.44 -8.62 -1.00
N ILE A 91 -27.17 -7.68 -0.37
CA ILE A 91 -26.66 -6.32 -0.08
C ILE A 91 -25.38 -6.37 0.77
N LEU A 92 -25.30 -7.31 1.71
CA LEU A 92 -24.13 -7.48 2.60
C LEU A 92 -23.09 -8.46 2.04
N SER A 93 -23.37 -9.10 0.90
CA SER A 93 -22.45 -10.07 0.30
C SER A 93 -21.20 -9.38 -0.26
N PRO A 94 -20.07 -10.09 -0.37
CA PRO A 94 -18.88 -9.58 -1.05
C PRO A 94 -19.13 -9.14 -2.50
N LYS A 95 -20.11 -9.74 -3.20
CA LYS A 95 -20.53 -9.33 -4.55
C LYS A 95 -21.10 -7.91 -4.60
N ASN A 96 -21.62 -7.39 -3.48
CA ASN A 96 -22.17 -6.05 -3.37
C ASN A 96 -21.35 -5.13 -2.44
N ASN A 97 -20.08 -5.46 -2.21
CA ASN A 97 -19.20 -4.59 -1.43
C ASN A 97 -19.07 -3.21 -2.13
N PRO A 98 -19.20 -2.09 -1.40
CA PRO A 98 -18.92 -0.75 -1.94
C PRO A 98 -17.50 -0.59 -2.50
N ILE A 99 -16.56 -1.45 -2.08
CA ILE A 99 -15.23 -1.58 -2.65
C ILE A 99 -15.24 -2.76 -3.62
N LYS A 100 -15.17 -2.47 -4.93
CA LYS A 100 -15.10 -3.49 -5.97
C LYS A 100 -13.92 -4.43 -5.70
N PRO A 101 -14.12 -5.76 -5.80
CA PRO A 101 -13.02 -6.70 -5.72
C PRO A 101 -12.04 -6.47 -6.87
N VAL A 102 -10.80 -6.91 -6.70
CA VAL A 102 -9.83 -6.92 -7.80
C VAL A 102 -10.25 -7.98 -8.81
N ASP A 103 -10.40 -7.58 -10.06
CA ASP A 103 -10.65 -8.49 -11.17
C ASP A 103 -9.31 -9.02 -11.69
N TRP A 104 -8.88 -10.16 -11.16
CA TRP A 104 -7.63 -10.81 -11.54
C TRP A 104 -7.56 -11.17 -13.03
N SER A 105 -8.69 -11.37 -13.70
CA SER A 105 -8.71 -11.66 -15.14
C SER A 105 -8.32 -10.44 -15.99
N LYS A 106 -8.50 -9.23 -15.45
CA LYS A 106 -8.13 -7.96 -16.08
C LYS A 106 -6.76 -7.43 -15.64
N LYS A 107 -6.08 -8.12 -14.72
CA LYS A 107 -4.80 -7.67 -14.19
C LYS A 107 -3.68 -7.95 -15.18
N ASP A 108 -3.12 -6.89 -15.75
CA ASP A 108 -1.95 -6.98 -16.62
C ASP A 108 -0.67 -6.94 -15.79
N LEU A 109 0.03 -8.08 -15.71
CA LEU A 109 1.35 -8.22 -15.07
C LEU A 109 2.49 -8.36 -16.10
N THR A 110 2.22 -8.07 -17.38
CA THR A 110 3.17 -8.24 -18.50
C THR A 110 3.98 -6.97 -18.81
N LYS A 111 3.61 -5.82 -18.23
CA LYS A 111 4.39 -4.58 -18.38
C LYS A 111 5.70 -4.63 -17.58
N PRO A 112 6.71 -3.83 -17.92
CA PRO A 112 7.97 -3.72 -17.17
C PRO A 112 7.77 -3.32 -15.70
N LEU A 113 8.66 -3.74 -14.78
CA LEU A 113 8.55 -3.39 -13.35
C LEU A 113 8.37 -1.88 -13.07
N GLN A 114 9.05 -1.02 -13.83
CA GLN A 114 8.94 0.43 -13.65
C GLN A 114 7.56 1.00 -14.01
N ASP A 115 6.67 0.22 -14.62
CA ASP A 115 5.31 0.61 -14.99
C ASP A 115 4.28 0.34 -13.87
N TYR A 116 4.70 -0.13 -12.69
CA TYR A 116 3.79 -0.40 -11.56
C TYR A 116 4.11 0.50 -10.37
N PHE A 117 3.08 0.85 -9.61
CA PHE A 117 3.26 1.13 -8.19
C PHE A 117 3.47 -0.20 -7.47
N ILE A 118 4.44 -0.24 -6.56
CA ILE A 118 4.89 -1.46 -5.89
C ILE A 118 4.78 -1.24 -4.38
N SER A 119 4.00 -2.09 -3.72
CA SER A 119 3.75 -1.99 -2.29
C SER A 119 5.06 -2.15 -1.51
N SER A 120 5.44 -1.14 -0.73
CA SER A 120 6.79 -1.01 -0.17
C SER A 120 6.80 -0.75 1.33
N SER A 121 7.75 -1.35 2.04
CA SER A 121 7.95 -1.24 3.48
C SER A 121 9.31 -0.62 3.80
N HIS A 122 9.35 0.16 4.87
CA HIS A 122 10.54 0.76 5.44
C HIS A 122 10.82 0.14 6.81
N ASN A 123 12.08 -0.16 7.10
CA ASN A 123 12.53 -0.82 8.34
C ASN A 123 11.60 -1.97 8.76
N THR A 124 11.37 -2.90 7.83
CA THR A 124 10.34 -3.96 7.93
C THR A 124 10.47 -4.83 9.17
N TYR A 125 11.67 -4.93 9.72
CA TYR A 125 11.97 -5.67 10.93
C TYR A 125 11.36 -5.04 12.19
N LEU A 126 11.07 -3.73 12.22
CA LEU A 126 10.59 -3.01 13.41
C LEU A 126 9.09 -3.22 13.66
N THR A 127 8.74 -3.52 14.91
CA THR A 127 7.34 -3.66 15.37
C THR A 127 6.78 -2.40 16.04
N GLY A 128 7.60 -1.37 16.24
CA GLY A 128 7.19 -0.16 16.96
C GLY A 128 8.03 1.07 16.65
N HIS A 129 8.50 1.72 17.72
CA HIS A 129 9.27 2.96 17.69
C HIS A 129 10.67 2.75 17.06
N GLN A 130 11.16 3.74 16.30
CA GLN A 130 12.45 3.61 15.60
C GLN A 130 13.65 3.48 16.55
N LEU A 131 13.62 4.10 17.74
CA LEU A 131 14.77 4.15 18.66
C LEU A 131 14.89 2.99 19.66
N TYR A 132 13.79 2.30 19.96
CA TYR A 132 13.74 1.30 21.05
C TYR A 132 12.68 0.21 20.80
N GLY A 133 12.13 0.14 19.59
CA GLY A 133 11.25 -0.96 19.19
C GLY A 133 11.99 -2.29 19.13
N GLU A 134 11.24 -3.37 18.95
CA GLU A 134 11.83 -4.69 18.77
C GLU A 134 11.96 -5.02 17.28
N SER A 135 13.06 -5.67 16.89
CA SER A 135 13.19 -6.28 15.56
C SER A 135 12.63 -7.70 15.61
N THR A 136 11.83 -8.10 14.60
CA THR A 136 11.26 -9.45 14.55
C THR A 136 11.21 -10.01 13.15
N ALA A 137 11.39 -11.32 13.02
CA ALA A 137 11.11 -12.04 11.76
C ALA A 137 9.61 -11.99 11.41
N GLU A 138 8.73 -11.93 12.42
CA GLU A 138 7.28 -11.86 12.21
C GLU A 138 6.85 -10.56 11.52
N GLY A 139 7.58 -9.46 11.71
CA GLY A 139 7.37 -8.20 10.96
C GLY A 139 7.45 -8.40 9.44
N TYR A 140 8.43 -9.18 8.97
CA TYR A 140 8.55 -9.57 7.57
C TYR A 140 7.40 -10.46 7.12
N ILE A 141 7.06 -11.47 7.90
CA ILE A 141 5.99 -12.42 7.59
C ILE A 141 4.67 -11.67 7.42
N ASN A 142 4.31 -10.81 8.38
CA ASN A 142 3.08 -10.03 8.34
C ASN A 142 3.03 -9.05 7.17
N THR A 143 4.15 -8.40 6.87
CA THR A 143 4.26 -7.46 5.75
C THR A 143 4.09 -8.18 4.40
N LEU A 144 4.74 -9.33 4.20
CA LEU A 144 4.60 -10.15 3.00
C LEU A 144 3.18 -10.75 2.88
N ARG A 145 2.58 -11.20 4.00
CA ARG A 145 1.20 -11.71 4.05
C ARG A 145 0.14 -10.65 3.78
N ARG A 146 0.47 -9.37 3.89
CA ARG A 146 -0.41 -8.27 3.47
C ARG A 146 -0.13 -7.80 2.04
N GLY A 147 0.68 -8.55 1.29
CA GLY A 147 0.94 -8.30 -0.12
C GLY A 147 2.06 -7.29 -0.41
N CYS A 148 2.82 -6.85 0.59
CA CYS A 148 3.98 -5.97 0.35
C CYS A 148 5.05 -6.68 -0.48
N ARG A 149 5.66 -5.99 -1.45
CA ARG A 149 6.59 -6.55 -2.46
C ARG A 149 7.97 -5.92 -2.45
N CYS A 150 8.18 -4.83 -1.73
CA CYS A 150 9.51 -4.30 -1.45
C CYS A 150 9.70 -4.17 0.05
N ILE A 151 10.66 -4.91 0.61
CA ILE A 151 10.93 -4.96 2.05
C ILE A 151 12.38 -4.60 2.34
N GLU A 152 12.65 -4.06 3.52
CA GLU A 152 13.97 -3.56 3.90
C GLU A 152 14.64 -4.46 4.93
N ILE A 153 15.95 -4.68 4.76
CA ILE A 153 16.78 -5.41 5.70
C ILE A 153 18.04 -4.60 5.96
N ASP A 154 18.22 -4.19 7.22
CA ASP A 154 19.41 -3.47 7.68
C ASP A 154 20.34 -4.45 8.38
N VAL A 155 21.47 -4.73 7.74
CA VAL A 155 22.41 -5.78 8.16
C VAL A 155 23.64 -5.18 8.80
N TRP A 156 23.98 -5.70 9.97
CA TRP A 156 25.13 -5.30 10.78
C TRP A 156 25.97 -6.52 11.15
N ASP A 157 27.21 -6.28 11.60
CA ASP A 157 28.03 -7.36 12.14
C ASP A 157 27.44 -7.85 13.47
N GLY A 158 27.19 -9.16 13.60
CA GLY A 158 26.88 -9.78 14.88
C GLY A 158 28.14 -10.26 15.60
N ASP A 159 28.09 -10.25 16.95
CA ASP A 159 29.23 -10.56 17.82
C ASP A 159 29.68 -12.03 17.75
N ASP A 160 28.78 -12.95 17.37
CA ASP A 160 29.07 -14.37 17.17
C ASP A 160 29.66 -14.67 15.77
N GLY A 161 29.90 -13.63 14.98
CA GLY A 161 30.38 -13.71 13.61
C GLY A 161 29.28 -14.02 12.58
N GLU A 162 28.02 -14.13 12.98
CA GLU A 162 26.87 -14.21 12.08
C GLU A 162 26.25 -12.82 11.86
N PRO A 163 25.76 -12.49 10.64
CA PRO A 163 25.16 -11.17 10.40
C PRO A 163 23.87 -10.98 11.19
N SER A 164 23.73 -9.81 11.82
CA SER A 164 22.56 -9.38 12.60
C SER A 164 21.69 -8.41 11.80
N VAL A 165 20.41 -8.31 12.16
CA VAL A 165 19.44 -7.34 11.63
C VAL A 165 18.84 -6.52 12.77
N PHE A 166 19.01 -5.21 12.68
CA PHE A 166 18.45 -4.22 13.61
C PHE A 166 18.61 -2.79 13.05
N HIS A 167 18.02 -1.81 13.71
CA HIS A 167 18.16 -0.40 13.32
C HIS A 167 19.43 0.18 13.93
N GLY A 168 20.38 0.56 13.08
CA GLY A 168 21.66 1.12 13.50
C GLY A 168 21.52 2.31 14.43
N TYR A 169 22.49 2.52 15.33
CA TYR A 169 22.51 3.70 16.22
C TYR A 169 21.34 3.80 17.21
N THR A 170 20.58 2.71 17.41
CA THR A 170 19.43 2.63 18.31
C THR A 170 19.56 1.49 19.34
N LEU A 171 18.59 1.37 20.26
CA LEU A 171 18.54 0.32 21.31
C LEU A 171 17.60 -0.84 20.92
N THR A 172 17.43 -1.10 19.62
CA THR A 172 16.52 -2.13 19.14
C THR A 172 17.11 -3.53 19.36
N LYS A 173 16.27 -4.51 19.73
CA LYS A 173 16.73 -5.91 19.86
C LYS A 173 17.09 -6.48 18.49
N GLU A 174 18.15 -7.26 18.43
CA GLU A 174 18.65 -7.87 17.20
C GLU A 174 18.00 -9.22 16.89
N ILE A 175 17.90 -9.56 15.60
CA ILE A 175 17.56 -10.89 15.10
C ILE A 175 18.61 -11.32 14.08
N THR A 176 18.79 -12.62 13.87
CA THR A 176 19.81 -13.07 12.90
C THR A 176 19.35 -12.85 11.45
N PHE A 177 20.26 -12.46 10.57
CA PHE A 177 19.98 -12.33 9.13
C PHE A 177 19.47 -13.64 8.53
N LYS A 178 19.99 -14.77 9.01
CA LYS A 178 19.58 -16.12 8.61
C LYS A 178 18.10 -16.40 8.89
N GLU A 179 17.59 -16.00 10.06
CA GLU A 179 16.17 -16.16 10.39
C GLU A 179 15.28 -15.31 9.48
N VAL A 180 15.70 -14.07 9.20
CA VAL A 180 14.99 -13.18 8.28
C VAL A 180 14.93 -13.79 6.87
N VAL A 181 16.06 -14.23 6.33
CA VAL A 181 16.12 -14.85 4.98
C VAL A 181 15.22 -16.09 4.90
N LYS A 182 15.23 -16.96 5.92
CA LYS A 182 14.33 -18.13 5.99
C LYS A 182 12.86 -17.74 6.02
N ALA A 183 12.50 -16.75 6.84
CA ALA A 183 11.12 -16.28 6.96
C ALA A 183 10.63 -15.73 5.62
N ILE A 184 11.43 -14.91 4.94
CA ILE A 184 11.12 -14.38 3.61
C ILE A 184 10.97 -15.51 2.60
N GLY A 185 11.91 -16.44 2.52
CA GLY A 185 11.86 -17.55 1.55
C GLY A 185 10.61 -18.42 1.70
N LYS A 186 10.09 -18.58 2.93
CA LYS A 186 8.87 -19.34 3.21
C LYS A 186 7.57 -18.58 2.89
N HIS A 187 7.59 -17.24 2.97
CA HIS A 187 6.37 -16.41 2.93
C HIS A 187 6.33 -15.39 1.79
N ALA A 188 7.34 -15.34 0.93
CA ALA A 188 7.46 -14.39 -0.16
C ALA A 188 6.31 -14.52 -1.17
N PHE A 189 5.83 -15.73 -1.47
CA PHE A 189 4.87 -15.99 -2.54
C PHE A 189 3.68 -16.81 -2.05
N ARG A 190 2.49 -16.47 -2.56
CA ARG A 190 1.22 -17.18 -2.33
C ARG A 190 0.39 -17.19 -3.61
N PRO A 191 0.75 -18.05 -4.58
CA PRO A 191 0.10 -18.10 -5.89
C PRO A 191 -1.41 -18.33 -5.81
N GLU A 192 -1.85 -19.11 -4.83
CA GLU A 192 -3.26 -19.39 -4.53
C GLU A 192 -4.07 -18.14 -4.17
N GLU A 193 -3.41 -17.09 -3.68
CA GLU A 193 -4.01 -15.78 -3.38
C GLU A 193 -3.72 -14.72 -4.48
N GLY A 194 -3.13 -15.13 -5.61
CA GLY A 194 -2.72 -14.22 -6.69
C GLY A 194 -1.43 -13.44 -6.41
N ILE A 195 -0.70 -13.75 -5.34
CA ILE A 195 0.53 -13.05 -4.93
C ILE A 195 1.73 -13.76 -5.56
N ILE A 196 1.91 -13.47 -6.85
CA ILE A 196 2.89 -14.13 -7.71
C ILE A 196 4.09 -13.26 -8.08
N GLY A 197 3.93 -11.93 -8.06
CA GLY A 197 4.98 -11.00 -8.47
C GLY A 197 6.20 -11.04 -7.56
N PRO A 198 7.37 -10.57 -8.06
CA PRO A 198 8.64 -10.69 -7.35
C PRO A 198 8.64 -9.95 -6.00
N VAL A 199 9.60 -10.30 -5.14
CA VAL A 199 9.93 -9.52 -3.94
C VAL A 199 11.25 -8.79 -4.17
N ILE A 200 11.28 -7.48 -3.92
CA ILE A 200 12.50 -6.68 -3.88
C ILE A 200 12.97 -6.56 -2.44
N ILE A 201 14.22 -6.93 -2.19
CA ILE A 201 14.89 -6.75 -0.91
C ILE A 201 15.74 -5.47 -0.99
N SER A 202 15.29 -4.39 -0.37
CA SER A 202 16.15 -3.22 -0.12
C SER A 202 17.15 -3.59 0.96
N LEU A 203 18.35 -4.00 0.55
CA LEU A 203 19.40 -4.42 1.47
C LEU A 203 20.29 -3.22 1.80
N GLU A 204 20.29 -2.81 3.07
CA GLU A 204 21.25 -1.86 3.60
C GLU A 204 22.27 -2.64 4.44
N CYS A 205 23.53 -2.69 3.99
CA CYS A 205 24.53 -3.55 4.59
C CYS A 205 25.71 -2.75 5.14
N HIS A 206 25.83 -2.76 6.46
CA HIS A 206 26.89 -2.11 7.24
C HIS A 206 27.95 -3.10 7.75
N ALA A 207 27.70 -4.40 7.57
CA ALA A 207 28.58 -5.48 8.02
C ALA A 207 29.97 -5.45 7.35
N GLY A 208 30.97 -6.00 8.04
CA GLY A 208 32.32 -6.18 7.54
C GLY A 208 32.40 -7.21 6.41
N VAL A 209 33.54 -7.23 5.71
CA VAL A 209 33.77 -8.06 4.51
C VAL A 209 33.46 -9.55 4.73
N SER A 210 33.84 -10.11 5.88
CA SER A 210 33.60 -11.52 6.21
C SER A 210 32.10 -11.82 6.33
N GLN A 211 31.35 -10.98 7.03
CA GLN A 211 29.93 -11.17 7.25
C GLN A 211 29.10 -10.82 6.00
N GLN A 212 29.54 -9.86 5.16
CA GLN A 212 28.93 -9.65 3.85
C GLN A 212 28.99 -10.90 2.95
N LYS A 213 30.09 -11.66 2.99
CA LYS A 213 30.16 -12.95 2.27
C LYS A 213 29.16 -13.95 2.81
N LYS A 214 29.03 -14.05 4.14
CA LYS A 214 28.00 -14.87 4.79
C LYS A 214 26.59 -14.45 4.36
N CYS A 215 26.30 -13.15 4.23
CA CYS A 215 25.00 -12.70 3.72
C CYS A 215 24.69 -13.28 2.34
N VAL A 216 25.66 -13.23 1.41
CA VAL A 216 25.51 -13.80 0.05
C VAL A 216 25.30 -15.31 0.12
N GLU A 217 26.09 -16.03 0.91
CA GLU A 217 25.97 -17.49 1.10
C GLU A 217 24.62 -17.89 1.69
N ILE A 218 24.14 -17.15 2.71
CA ILE A 218 22.85 -17.37 3.36
C ILE A 218 21.71 -17.15 2.36
N MET A 219 21.71 -16.04 1.63
CA MET A 219 20.69 -15.77 0.61
C MET A 219 20.68 -16.85 -0.47
N ALA A 220 21.85 -17.19 -1.04
CA ALA A 220 21.95 -18.22 -2.06
C ALA A 220 21.46 -19.59 -1.56
N LYS A 221 21.84 -19.98 -0.33
CA LYS A 221 21.45 -21.26 0.27
C LYS A 221 19.95 -21.37 0.53
N TYR A 222 19.32 -20.33 1.07
CA TYR A 222 17.94 -20.41 1.55
C TYR A 222 16.90 -19.92 0.56
N TRP A 223 17.28 -19.10 -0.41
CA TRP A 223 16.38 -18.71 -1.50
C TRP A 223 16.58 -19.57 -2.74
N GLY A 224 17.75 -20.16 -2.96
CA GLY A 224 18.01 -21.05 -4.09
C GLY A 224 17.58 -20.41 -5.41
N ASP A 225 16.74 -21.12 -6.17
CA ASP A 225 16.23 -20.67 -7.47
C ASP A 225 15.34 -19.42 -7.40
N MET A 226 14.84 -19.04 -6.22
CA MET A 226 14.11 -17.79 -6.06
C MET A 226 15.04 -16.58 -6.19
N LEU A 227 16.30 -16.67 -5.76
CA LEU A 227 17.24 -15.55 -5.79
C LEU A 227 17.67 -15.21 -7.23
N VAL A 228 17.48 -13.96 -7.62
CA VAL A 228 18.04 -13.44 -8.88
C VAL A 228 19.46 -12.93 -8.65
N HIS A 229 20.42 -13.67 -9.18
CA HIS A 229 21.85 -13.34 -9.11
C HIS A 229 22.51 -13.21 -10.50
N LYS A 230 21.71 -13.32 -11.57
CA LYS A 230 22.07 -13.07 -12.97
C LYS A 230 20.81 -12.66 -13.76
N PRO A 231 20.95 -11.98 -14.92
CA PRO A 231 19.82 -11.71 -15.79
C PRO A 231 19.07 -13.00 -16.19
N ILE A 232 17.74 -12.92 -16.28
CA ILE A 232 16.84 -14.06 -16.58
C ILE A 232 16.50 -14.20 -18.07
N PHE A 233 17.05 -13.34 -18.95
CA PHE A 233 16.75 -13.38 -20.38
C PHE A 233 17.46 -14.54 -21.08
N GLU A 234 16.86 -15.05 -22.16
CA GLU A 234 17.51 -16.02 -23.05
C GLU A 234 18.58 -15.36 -23.93
N GLY A 235 19.72 -16.05 -24.10
CA GLY A 235 20.88 -15.58 -24.89
C GLY A 235 21.98 -14.89 -24.07
N GLU A 236 23.04 -14.44 -24.74
CA GLU A 236 24.17 -13.69 -24.15
C GLU A 236 23.83 -12.19 -23.95
N LYS A 237 22.67 -11.89 -23.33
CA LYS A 237 22.28 -10.50 -23.03
C LYS A 237 22.77 -10.11 -21.65
N GLU A 238 23.46 -8.98 -21.59
CA GLU A 238 23.89 -8.38 -20.33
C GLU A 238 22.88 -7.32 -19.86
N ILE A 239 23.08 -6.78 -18.66
CA ILE A 239 22.15 -5.79 -18.08
C ILE A 239 22.15 -4.48 -18.87
N GLU A 240 23.25 -4.16 -19.56
CA GLU A 240 23.41 -3.00 -20.42
C GLU A 240 22.52 -3.08 -21.68
N ASP A 241 22.13 -4.29 -22.10
CA ASP A 241 21.24 -4.51 -23.24
C ASP A 241 19.75 -4.36 -22.87
N VAL A 242 19.45 -4.21 -21.58
CA VAL A 242 18.09 -4.14 -21.05
C VAL A 242 17.52 -2.74 -21.28
N LYS A 243 16.56 -2.62 -22.20
CA LYS A 243 15.87 -1.33 -22.43
C LYS A 243 14.78 -1.03 -21.41
N LYS A 244 14.14 -2.07 -20.87
CA LYS A 244 13.08 -2.04 -19.86
C LYS A 244 13.26 -3.23 -18.93
N LEU A 245 12.96 -3.07 -17.64
CA LEU A 245 13.10 -4.17 -16.70
C LEU A 245 12.11 -5.28 -17.05
N PRO A 246 12.39 -6.54 -16.68
CA PRO A 246 11.42 -7.61 -16.85
C PRO A 246 10.11 -7.26 -16.11
N SER A 247 9.03 -7.89 -16.55
CA SER A 247 7.70 -7.74 -15.95
C SER A 247 7.55 -8.52 -14.65
N PRO A 248 6.56 -8.17 -13.79
CA PRO A 248 6.21 -8.99 -12.63
C PRO A 248 5.89 -10.45 -13.00
N LEU A 249 5.34 -10.70 -14.19
CA LEU A 249 5.06 -12.05 -14.68
C LEU A 249 6.33 -12.83 -15.04
N GLU A 250 7.27 -12.21 -15.76
CA GLU A 250 8.57 -12.84 -16.09
C GLU A 250 9.41 -13.13 -14.84
N LEU A 251 9.23 -12.34 -13.78
CA LEU A 251 9.91 -12.48 -12.49
C LEU A 251 9.04 -13.15 -11.42
N GLN A 252 8.00 -13.88 -11.83
CA GLN A 252 7.14 -14.58 -10.89
C GLN A 252 7.95 -15.55 -10.00
N GLY A 253 7.69 -15.50 -8.69
CA GLY A 253 8.39 -16.35 -7.72
C GLY A 253 9.85 -15.99 -7.50
N LYS A 254 10.30 -14.81 -7.96
CA LYS A 254 11.69 -14.36 -7.83
C LYS A 254 11.89 -13.32 -6.72
N ILE A 255 13.04 -13.38 -6.07
CA ILE A 255 13.53 -12.44 -5.06
C ILE A 255 14.70 -11.66 -5.68
N LEU A 256 14.50 -10.36 -5.82
CA LEU A 256 15.48 -9.40 -6.31
C LEU A 256 16.18 -8.76 -5.12
N VAL A 257 17.48 -8.51 -5.21
CA VAL A 257 18.21 -7.75 -4.20
C VAL A 257 18.51 -6.37 -4.76
N LYS A 258 18.10 -5.32 -4.06
CA LYS A 258 18.59 -3.96 -4.27
C LYS A 258 19.86 -3.77 -3.45
N SER A 259 20.98 -3.60 -4.11
CA SER A 259 22.32 -3.52 -3.49
C SER A 259 23.10 -2.31 -3.99
N LYS A 260 24.02 -1.76 -3.17
CA LYS A 260 24.85 -0.61 -3.58
C LYS A 260 25.72 -0.99 -4.78
N TYR A 261 25.69 -0.15 -5.81
CA TYR A 261 26.57 -0.30 -6.95
C TYR A 261 28.04 -0.28 -6.52
N ARG A 262 28.84 -1.15 -7.14
CA ARG A 262 30.30 -1.11 -7.04
C ARG A 262 30.90 -1.38 -8.41
N ALA A 263 31.68 -0.41 -8.90
CA ALA A 263 32.42 -0.56 -10.15
C ALA A 263 33.40 -1.74 -10.08
N ALA A 264 33.70 -2.32 -11.25
CA ALA A 264 34.82 -3.25 -11.37
C ALA A 264 36.13 -2.54 -10.95
N ASP A 265 37.04 -3.30 -10.37
CA ASP A 265 38.37 -2.80 -10.04
C ASP A 265 39.12 -2.75 -11.37
N PRO A 266 39.90 -1.69 -11.62
CA PRO A 266 40.63 -1.54 -12.87
C PRO A 266 41.52 -2.77 -13.09
N VAL A 267 41.40 -3.37 -14.28
CA VAL A 267 42.35 -4.38 -14.75
C VAL A 267 43.71 -3.71 -14.76
N THR A 268 44.62 -4.19 -13.93
CA THR A 268 45.95 -3.59 -13.75
C THR A 268 46.81 -3.95 -14.96
N THR A 269 46.64 -3.25 -16.07
CA THR A 269 47.70 -3.17 -17.08
C THR A 269 48.73 -2.20 -16.54
N THR A 270 49.89 -2.73 -16.16
CA THR A 270 51.02 -1.98 -15.60
C THR A 270 51.47 -0.86 -16.52
N VAL A 271 51.03 0.38 -16.30
CA VAL A 271 51.85 1.59 -16.50
C VAL A 271 51.37 2.70 -15.53
N ALA A 272 52.35 3.43 -15.00
CA ALA A 272 52.34 4.22 -13.79
C ALA A 272 51.45 5.49 -13.75
N ASN A 273 51.16 5.88 -12.51
CA ASN A 273 51.02 7.25 -11.98
C ASN A 273 50.17 8.24 -12.80
N THR A 274 48.87 8.22 -12.53
CA THR A 274 48.09 9.45 -12.40
C THR A 274 47.28 9.35 -11.12
N ILE A 275 47.43 10.33 -10.23
CA ILE A 275 46.59 10.48 -9.03
C ILE A 275 45.18 10.78 -9.54
N ALA A 276 44.37 9.73 -9.68
CA ALA A 276 42.94 9.89 -9.92
C ALA A 276 42.34 10.55 -8.66
N PRO A 277 41.51 11.60 -8.80
CA PRO A 277 40.87 12.22 -7.65
C PRO A 277 40.04 11.14 -6.94
N GLN A 278 40.32 10.94 -5.65
CA GLN A 278 39.47 10.13 -4.79
C GLN A 278 38.15 10.88 -4.60
N VAL A 279 37.16 10.55 -5.42
CA VAL A 279 35.78 10.96 -5.15
C VAL A 279 35.33 10.10 -3.97
N GLU A 280 35.26 10.72 -2.79
CA GLU A 280 34.65 10.12 -1.59
C GLU A 280 33.17 9.85 -1.87
N ASP A 281 32.84 8.63 -2.27
CA ASP A 281 31.47 8.16 -2.53
C ASP A 281 30.75 7.73 -1.23
N ASP A 282 30.64 8.68 -0.29
CA ASP A 282 30.27 8.39 1.11
C ASP A 282 28.96 9.03 1.60
N THR A 283 28.11 9.53 0.69
CA THR A 283 26.77 10.05 1.03
C THR A 283 25.65 9.18 0.48
N SER A 284 25.53 7.94 0.96
CA SER A 284 24.27 7.19 0.78
C SER A 284 23.15 7.94 1.52
N SER A 285 22.12 8.41 0.81
CA SER A 285 20.91 8.95 1.46
C SER A 285 20.03 7.81 1.95
N SER A 286 20.34 7.31 3.14
CA SER A 286 19.50 6.39 3.92
C SER A 286 19.05 7.05 5.22
N SER A 287 18.04 6.48 5.90
CA SER A 287 17.62 6.95 7.23
C SER A 287 18.77 6.92 8.24
N ASP A 288 19.61 5.89 8.21
CA ASP A 288 20.78 5.76 9.07
C ASP A 288 21.79 6.89 8.85
N SER A 289 21.97 7.34 7.59
CA SER A 289 22.85 8.46 7.30
C SER A 289 22.38 9.77 7.95
N GLU A 290 21.06 9.98 8.03
CA GLU A 290 20.45 11.15 8.66
C GLU A 290 20.59 11.07 10.20
N LEU A 291 20.42 9.88 10.79
CA LEU A 291 20.65 9.63 12.21
C LEU A 291 22.13 9.75 12.60
N GLU A 292 23.03 9.31 11.73
CA GLU A 292 24.47 9.45 11.92
C GLU A 292 24.87 10.93 11.97
N GLU A 293 24.29 11.78 11.11
CA GLU A 293 24.53 13.23 11.14
C GLU A 293 24.13 13.86 12.47
N GLU A 294 22.96 13.51 13.01
CA GLU A 294 22.53 13.97 14.34
C GLU A 294 23.41 13.40 15.47
N ALA A 295 23.83 12.14 15.37
CA ALA A 295 24.76 11.54 16.33
C ALA A 295 26.14 12.21 16.31
N ARG A 296 26.60 12.65 15.11
CA ARG A 296 27.82 13.46 14.94
C ARG A 296 27.67 14.83 15.60
N LYS A 297 26.52 15.51 15.43
CA LYS A 297 26.20 16.76 16.15
C LYS A 297 26.23 16.55 17.67
N ALA A 298 25.89 15.36 18.14
CA ALA A 298 25.96 14.94 19.53
C ALA A 298 27.34 14.37 19.98
N ASN A 299 28.43 14.58 19.21
CA ASN A 299 29.81 14.16 19.53
C ASN A 299 30.02 12.64 19.77
N ARG A 300 29.21 11.76 19.16
CA ARG A 300 29.44 10.31 19.21
C ARG A 300 30.49 9.87 18.18
N LYS A 301 31.37 8.90 18.53
CA LYS A 301 32.39 8.35 17.61
C LYS A 301 31.72 7.65 16.42
N LYS A 302 32.21 7.92 15.20
CA LYS A 302 31.75 7.23 13.98
C LYS A 302 32.16 5.74 14.03
N PRO A 303 31.24 4.80 13.79
CA PRO A 303 31.64 3.43 13.45
C PRO A 303 32.34 3.41 12.08
N LYS A 304 33.12 2.36 11.85
CA LYS A 304 33.89 2.20 10.61
C LYS A 304 32.95 1.77 9.49
N LYS A 305 32.78 2.60 8.46
CA LYS A 305 31.99 2.23 7.28
C LYS A 305 32.72 1.17 6.47
N HIS A 306 32.01 0.12 6.08
CA HIS A 306 32.52 -0.93 5.21
C HIS A 306 32.03 -0.72 3.78
N LYS A 307 32.95 -0.82 2.81
CA LYS A 307 32.56 -0.83 1.39
C LYS A 307 31.85 -2.13 1.06
N VAL A 308 30.80 -2.06 0.25
CA VAL A 308 30.09 -3.24 -0.25
C VAL A 308 31.05 -4.12 -1.07
N ILE A 309 31.05 -5.43 -0.82
CA ILE A 309 31.84 -6.40 -1.58
C ILE A 309 31.22 -6.61 -2.96
N ARG A 310 32.04 -6.97 -3.94
CA ARG A 310 31.56 -7.20 -5.32
C ARG A 310 30.48 -8.27 -5.39
N ASP A 311 30.61 -9.36 -4.63
CA ASP A 311 29.65 -10.46 -4.68
C ASP A 311 28.26 -10.01 -4.22
N LEU A 312 28.21 -9.08 -3.26
CA LEU A 312 26.97 -8.47 -2.80
C LEU A 312 26.44 -7.42 -3.78
N ALA A 313 27.32 -6.61 -4.39
CA ALA A 313 26.93 -5.63 -5.41
C ALA A 313 26.35 -6.32 -6.66
N LYS A 314 26.89 -7.48 -7.07
CA LYS A 314 26.43 -8.27 -8.22
C LYS A 314 25.00 -8.79 -8.07
N LEU A 315 24.47 -8.89 -6.85
CA LEU A 315 23.06 -9.25 -6.64
C LEU A 315 22.09 -8.14 -7.06
N GLY A 316 22.58 -6.90 -7.26
CA GLY A 316 21.85 -5.76 -7.79
C GLY A 316 21.49 -5.86 -9.27
N VAL A 317 21.09 -7.04 -9.77
CA VAL A 317 20.87 -7.32 -11.21
C VAL A 317 19.86 -6.36 -11.82
N TYR A 318 18.65 -6.27 -11.26
CA TYR A 318 17.59 -5.39 -11.74
C TYR A 318 17.35 -4.18 -10.83
N CYS A 319 18.11 -4.08 -9.74
CA CYS A 319 17.95 -3.05 -8.72
C CYS A 319 19.32 -2.59 -8.20
N SER A 320 20.14 -1.97 -9.06
CA SER A 320 21.41 -1.41 -8.63
C SER A 320 21.19 -0.06 -7.95
N ALA A 321 21.59 0.11 -6.69
CA ALA A 321 21.41 1.37 -5.98
C ALA A 321 22.57 2.34 -6.33
N HIS A 322 22.22 3.49 -6.90
CA HIS A 322 23.16 4.55 -7.29
C HIS A 322 22.90 5.83 -6.49
N HIS A 323 23.94 6.66 -6.35
CA HIS A 323 23.81 8.00 -5.81
C HIS A 323 23.13 8.91 -6.83
N PHE A 324 22.17 9.72 -6.39
CA PHE A 324 21.52 10.69 -7.26
C PHE A 324 22.45 11.86 -7.57
N GLN A 325 22.72 12.12 -8.85
CA GLN A 325 23.57 13.23 -9.30
C GLN A 325 22.82 14.18 -10.26
N GLY A 326 21.50 14.04 -10.33
CA GLY A 326 20.63 14.78 -11.24
C GLY A 326 19.97 13.88 -12.29
N PHE A 327 18.78 14.27 -12.75
CA PHE A 327 17.98 13.49 -13.71
C PHE A 327 18.58 13.41 -15.12
N HIS A 328 19.56 14.26 -15.44
CA HIS A 328 20.28 14.27 -16.73
C HIS A 328 21.69 13.67 -16.65
N HIS A 329 22.12 13.23 -15.46
CA HIS A 329 23.43 12.66 -15.25
C HIS A 329 23.56 11.28 -15.92
N GLU A 330 24.77 10.83 -16.23
CA GLU A 330 25.01 9.54 -16.91
C GLU A 330 24.51 8.34 -16.10
N SER A 331 24.59 8.42 -14.77
CA SER A 331 24.02 7.40 -13.88
C SER A 331 22.51 7.22 -14.06
N ALA A 332 21.80 8.26 -14.50
CA ALA A 332 20.36 8.20 -14.76
C ALA A 332 20.01 7.51 -16.09
N LYS A 333 21.02 7.08 -16.88
CA LYS A 333 20.84 6.30 -18.10
C LYS A 333 21.10 4.81 -17.91
N ILE A 334 21.66 4.42 -16.76
CA ILE A 334 21.96 3.02 -16.44
C ILE A 334 20.62 2.26 -16.33
N PRO A 335 20.37 1.18 -17.09
CA PRO A 335 19.05 0.57 -17.17
C PRO A 335 18.42 0.16 -15.83
N ASN A 336 19.22 -0.43 -14.95
CA ASN A 336 18.77 -1.04 -13.70
C ASN A 336 19.00 -0.17 -12.46
N HIS A 337 19.34 1.11 -12.63
CA HIS A 337 19.59 1.97 -11.48
C HIS A 337 18.30 2.24 -10.70
N VAL A 338 18.48 2.40 -9.39
CA VAL A 338 17.43 2.78 -8.44
C VAL A 338 17.95 3.95 -7.61
N TYR A 339 17.24 5.07 -7.65
CA TYR A 339 17.48 6.17 -6.74
C TYR A 339 16.57 6.05 -5.52
N SER A 340 17.13 6.36 -4.33
CA SER A 340 16.41 6.35 -3.07
C SER A 340 16.49 7.74 -2.45
N PHE A 341 15.34 8.31 -2.07
CA PHE A 341 15.24 9.63 -1.47
C PHE A 341 14.45 9.56 -0.17
N SER A 342 14.83 10.36 0.82
CA SER A 342 13.91 10.61 1.93
C SER A 342 12.74 11.44 1.43
N GLU A 343 11.60 11.30 2.09
CA GLU A 343 10.38 12.06 1.79
C GLU A 343 10.59 13.58 1.73
N ARG A 344 11.63 14.11 2.41
CA ARG A 344 11.99 15.53 2.44
C ARG A 344 12.90 15.97 1.30
N SER A 345 13.75 15.08 0.77
CA SER A 345 14.75 15.46 -0.24
C SER A 345 14.22 15.34 -1.67
N TYR A 346 13.24 14.46 -1.92
CA TYR A 346 12.76 14.23 -3.28
C TYR A 346 12.13 15.46 -3.93
N LEU A 347 11.12 16.07 -3.30
CA LEU A 347 10.39 17.20 -3.88
C LEU A 347 11.28 18.42 -4.20
N PRO A 348 12.27 18.79 -3.35
CA PRO A 348 13.28 19.79 -3.71
C PRO A 348 14.04 19.53 -5.02
N HIS A 349 14.23 18.27 -5.42
CA HIS A 349 14.86 17.93 -6.71
C HIS A 349 13.90 18.01 -7.90
N VAL A 350 12.58 18.05 -7.63
CA VAL A 350 11.50 18.11 -8.62
C VAL A 350 11.11 19.57 -8.93
N ASP A 351 11.33 20.49 -7.99
CA ASP A 351 11.08 21.93 -8.15
C ASP A 351 12.19 22.57 -9.02
N PRO A 352 11.88 23.44 -10.00
CA PRO A 352 10.57 23.98 -10.39
C PRO A 352 9.84 23.23 -11.49
N SER A 353 10.42 22.15 -12.01
CA SER A 353 9.83 21.42 -13.13
C SER A 353 9.73 19.94 -12.83
N PRO A 354 8.51 19.37 -12.74
CA PRO A 354 8.34 17.94 -12.46
C PRO A 354 8.68 17.04 -13.63
N LEU A 355 8.87 17.59 -14.83
CA LEU A 355 9.04 16.83 -16.07
C LEU A 355 10.25 15.87 -16.06
N PRO A 356 11.47 16.26 -15.62
CA PRO A 356 12.61 15.35 -15.58
C PRO A 356 12.39 14.16 -14.64
N ALA A 357 11.81 14.41 -13.46
CA ALA A 357 11.47 13.37 -12.50
C ALA A 357 10.39 12.42 -13.05
N TYR A 358 9.39 12.97 -13.75
CA TYR A 358 8.35 12.20 -14.41
C TYR A 358 8.91 11.28 -15.50
N ILE A 359 9.76 11.81 -16.38
CA ILE A 359 10.44 11.04 -17.44
C ILE A 359 11.32 9.95 -16.84
N HIS A 360 12.03 10.27 -15.77
CA HIS A 360 12.83 9.30 -15.03
C HIS A 360 11.95 8.14 -14.52
N ASN A 361 10.82 8.44 -13.87
CA ASN A 361 9.94 7.42 -13.27
C ASN A 361 9.15 6.60 -14.30
N ILE A 362 9.14 6.98 -15.59
CA ILE A 362 8.65 6.14 -16.69
C ILE A 362 9.68 5.04 -17.05
N ASN A 363 10.96 5.29 -16.79
CA ASN A 363 12.05 4.45 -17.29
C ASN A 363 12.79 3.70 -16.18
N HIS A 364 12.81 4.23 -14.96
CA HIS A 364 13.63 3.71 -13.86
C HIS A 364 12.84 3.71 -12.55
N LEU A 365 13.32 2.92 -11.59
CA LEU A 365 12.69 2.80 -10.27
C LEU A 365 13.16 3.92 -9.34
N THR A 366 12.22 4.54 -8.65
CA THR A 366 12.48 5.49 -7.56
C THR A 366 11.89 4.98 -6.27
N ARG A 367 12.73 4.93 -5.23
CA ARG A 367 12.34 4.64 -3.84
C ARG A 367 12.22 5.92 -3.04
N ILE A 368 11.10 6.06 -2.33
CA ILE A 368 10.88 7.09 -1.32
C ILE A 368 10.81 6.41 0.03
N TYR A 369 11.47 6.95 1.04
CA TYR A 369 11.43 6.40 2.40
C TYR A 369 11.18 7.50 3.46
N PRO A 370 10.64 7.15 4.63
CA PRO A 370 10.41 8.10 5.72
C PRO A 370 11.72 8.74 6.22
N PHE A 371 11.68 10.03 6.51
CA PHE A 371 12.82 10.77 7.06
C PHE A 371 13.22 10.25 8.46
N GLY A 372 14.52 10.13 8.73
CA GLY A 372 15.10 9.47 9.90
C GLY A 372 14.65 10.03 11.26
N LEU A 373 14.26 11.30 11.34
CA LEU A 373 13.73 11.90 12.59
C LEU A 373 12.26 11.56 12.87
N ARG A 374 11.64 10.67 12.08
CA ARG A 374 10.30 10.12 12.37
C ARG A 374 10.39 9.01 13.43
N PHE A 375 10.87 9.36 14.62
CA PHE A 375 11.13 8.40 15.68
C PHE A 375 9.89 7.57 16.10
N SER A 376 8.71 8.19 16.03
CA SER A 376 7.42 7.55 16.31
C SER A 376 6.89 6.65 15.20
N SER A 377 7.68 6.44 14.13
CA SER A 377 7.33 5.62 12.96
C SER A 377 6.13 6.13 12.17
N ASN A 378 5.79 7.41 12.30
CA ASN A 378 4.68 8.02 11.55
C ASN A 378 5.04 8.12 10.07
N ASN A 379 4.07 7.92 9.19
CA ASN A 379 4.22 8.01 7.74
C ASN A 379 3.93 9.42 7.22
N ALA A 380 4.54 9.79 6.09
CA ALA A 380 4.07 10.91 5.27
C ALA A 380 2.87 10.50 4.41
N ASP A 381 2.21 11.49 3.81
CA ASP A 381 1.25 11.26 2.74
C ASP A 381 2.00 10.68 1.51
N PRO A 382 1.68 9.46 1.06
CA PRO A 382 2.35 8.85 -0.08
C PRO A 382 1.92 9.42 -1.44
N THR A 383 0.78 10.13 -1.49
CA THR A 383 0.14 10.53 -2.75
C THR A 383 0.94 11.51 -3.60
N PRO A 384 1.71 12.49 -3.07
CA PRO A 384 2.55 13.36 -3.90
C PRO A 384 3.61 12.58 -4.69
N TYR A 385 4.14 11.51 -4.13
CA TYR A 385 5.18 10.70 -4.77
C TYR A 385 4.59 9.77 -5.85
N TRP A 386 3.45 9.14 -5.56
CA TRP A 386 2.73 8.35 -6.58
C TRP A 386 2.30 9.22 -7.76
N ARG A 387 1.88 10.47 -7.52
CA ARG A 387 1.53 11.46 -8.56
C ARG A 387 2.72 11.95 -9.39
N LEU A 388 3.94 11.61 -8.98
CA LEU A 388 5.15 11.80 -9.78
C LEU A 388 5.64 10.48 -10.42
N GLY A 389 4.91 9.38 -10.22
CA GLY A 389 5.21 8.07 -10.80
C GLY A 389 6.18 7.20 -10.01
N CYS A 390 6.58 7.62 -8.80
CA CYS A 390 7.48 6.85 -7.94
C CYS A 390 6.86 5.49 -7.59
N GLN A 391 7.63 4.42 -7.80
CA GLN A 391 7.15 3.05 -7.72
C GLN A 391 7.25 2.50 -6.30
N LEU A 392 8.35 2.78 -5.61
CA LEU A 392 8.72 2.17 -4.33
C LEU A 392 8.54 3.18 -3.18
N VAL A 393 7.31 3.60 -2.91
CA VAL A 393 7.01 4.53 -1.79
C VAL A 393 6.86 3.73 -0.51
N ALA A 394 7.96 3.61 0.23
CA ALA A 394 8.08 2.80 1.44
C ALA A 394 7.46 3.51 2.65
N LEU A 395 6.68 2.76 3.43
CA LEU A 395 6.04 3.24 4.66
C LEU A 395 6.42 2.35 5.85
N ASN A 396 6.26 2.84 7.07
CA ASN A 396 6.36 2.06 8.30
C ASN A 396 5.07 1.25 8.50
N TRP A 397 5.12 -0.06 8.25
CA TRP A 397 3.95 -0.97 8.24
C TRP A 397 3.35 -1.26 9.62
N GLN A 398 4.15 -1.12 10.67
CA GLN A 398 3.75 -1.24 12.07
C GLN A 398 2.88 -0.08 12.55
N LYS A 399 2.77 1.01 11.76
CA LYS A 399 1.99 2.19 12.11
C LYS A 399 0.77 2.33 11.20
N ILE A 400 -0.41 2.00 11.75
CA ILE A 400 -1.69 2.26 11.08
C ILE A 400 -2.06 3.73 11.25
N ASP A 401 -1.65 4.55 10.30
CA ASP A 401 -1.92 5.98 10.25
C ASP A 401 -2.47 6.40 8.89
N ASP A 402 -2.62 7.72 8.73
CA ASP A 402 -3.16 8.34 7.53
C ASP A 402 -2.49 7.84 6.22
N GLY A 403 -1.17 7.64 6.22
CA GLY A 403 -0.43 7.14 5.05
C GLY A 403 -0.66 5.66 4.79
N MET A 404 -0.68 4.84 5.85
CA MET A 404 -0.96 3.40 5.73
C MET A 404 -2.38 3.12 5.23
N MET A 405 -3.37 3.91 5.63
CA MET A 405 -4.75 3.78 5.14
C MET A 405 -4.83 3.99 3.62
N LEU A 406 -4.04 4.93 3.08
CA LEU A 406 -3.98 5.18 1.63
C LEU A 406 -3.21 4.08 0.89
N ASN A 407 -2.16 3.53 1.51
CA ASN A 407 -1.45 2.36 1.00
C ASN A 407 -2.37 1.14 0.90
N GLU A 408 -3.17 0.88 1.93
CA GLU A 408 -4.18 -0.18 1.92
C GLU A 408 -5.22 0.07 0.82
N ALA A 409 -5.72 1.31 0.67
CA ALA A 409 -6.66 1.66 -0.39
C ALA A 409 -6.10 1.43 -1.82
N LEU A 410 -4.78 1.61 -2.01
CA LEU A 410 -4.13 1.39 -3.30
C LEU A 410 -3.84 -0.09 -3.58
N PHE A 411 -3.34 -0.85 -2.59
CA PHE A 411 -2.74 -2.17 -2.81
C PHE A 411 -3.56 -3.37 -2.30
N SER A 412 -4.58 -3.16 -1.48
CA SER A 412 -5.41 -4.24 -0.94
C SER A 412 -5.94 -5.16 -2.06
N GLY A 413 -5.63 -6.46 -1.98
CA GLY A 413 -6.08 -7.47 -2.95
C GLY A 413 -5.41 -7.38 -4.33
N GLU A 414 -4.48 -6.44 -4.54
CA GLU A 414 -3.79 -6.22 -5.82
C GLU A 414 -2.51 -7.06 -5.96
N GLY A 415 -2.21 -7.92 -4.99
CA GLY A 415 -0.95 -8.69 -4.95
C GLY A 415 0.32 -7.83 -4.86
N GLY A 416 0.17 -6.57 -4.45
CA GLY A 416 1.25 -5.62 -4.25
C GLY A 416 1.77 -4.92 -5.51
N TYR A 417 1.17 -5.17 -6.66
CA TYR A 417 1.48 -4.52 -7.94
C TYR A 417 0.23 -3.85 -8.51
N VAL A 418 0.27 -2.53 -8.68
CA VAL A 418 -0.80 -1.76 -9.33
C VAL A 418 -0.23 -1.14 -10.58
N LEU A 419 -0.76 -1.51 -11.75
CA LEU A 419 -0.30 -0.96 -13.02
C LEU A 419 -0.54 0.57 -13.03
N LYS A 420 0.50 1.33 -13.36
CA LYS A 420 0.39 2.78 -13.47
C LYS A 420 -0.53 3.15 -14.64
N PRO A 421 -1.26 4.28 -14.52
CA PRO A 421 -2.06 4.79 -15.63
C PRO A 421 -1.19 5.00 -16.86
N GLU A 422 -1.77 4.92 -18.05
CA GLU A 422 -1.03 5.05 -19.30
C GLU A 422 -0.22 6.34 -19.41
N THR A 423 -0.76 7.44 -18.87
CA THR A 423 -0.06 8.72 -18.79
C THR A 423 1.28 8.61 -18.07
N TYR A 424 1.40 7.76 -17.05
CA TYR A 424 2.62 7.54 -16.24
C TYR A 424 3.56 6.46 -16.82
N ARG A 425 3.24 5.94 -18.00
CA ARG A 425 4.02 4.89 -18.70
C ARG A 425 4.54 5.36 -20.07
N LEU A 426 3.94 6.39 -20.64
CA LEU A 426 4.33 6.96 -21.93
C LEU A 426 5.00 8.33 -21.73
N PRO A 427 6.06 8.65 -22.50
CA PRO A 427 6.59 10.01 -22.55
C PRO A 427 5.45 10.97 -22.94
N LEU A 428 5.19 11.97 -22.09
CA LEU A 428 4.08 12.91 -22.29
C LEU A 428 4.16 13.53 -23.69
N ALA A 429 3.20 13.23 -24.56
CA ALA A 429 2.82 14.22 -25.57
C ALA A 429 2.12 15.34 -24.80
N VAL A 430 2.55 16.59 -25.01
CA VAL A 430 2.04 17.80 -24.31
C VAL A 430 0.51 17.91 -24.31
N ASN A 431 -0.17 17.21 -25.23
CA ASN A 431 -1.62 17.18 -25.41
C ASN A 431 -2.35 15.99 -24.72
N SER A 432 -1.67 15.20 -23.88
CA SER A 432 -2.21 13.97 -23.26
C SER A 432 -2.21 13.96 -21.72
N LEU A 433 -1.97 15.11 -21.09
CA LEU A 433 -2.16 15.25 -19.64
C LEU A 433 -3.63 14.97 -19.28
N PRO A 434 -3.92 14.29 -18.16
CA PRO A 434 -5.29 14.05 -17.72
C PRO A 434 -6.08 15.35 -17.71
N SER A 435 -7.14 15.43 -18.51
CA SER A 435 -8.08 16.55 -18.43
C SER A 435 -8.70 16.52 -17.04
N ASN A 436 -8.57 17.61 -16.28
CA ASN A 436 -9.26 17.71 -15.00
C ASN A 436 -10.76 17.58 -15.23
N GLN A 437 -11.37 16.58 -14.60
CA GLN A 437 -12.81 16.39 -14.60
C GLN A 437 -13.39 17.03 -13.35
N THR A 438 -14.61 17.54 -13.48
CA THR A 438 -15.37 17.98 -12.32
C THR A 438 -16.24 16.83 -11.87
N PHE A 439 -16.30 16.56 -10.58
CA PHE A 439 -17.18 15.53 -10.05
C PHE A 439 -17.85 15.97 -8.75
N ASP A 440 -19.00 15.34 -8.52
CA ASP A 440 -19.71 15.32 -7.25
C ASP A 440 -19.64 13.92 -6.67
N LEU A 441 -19.55 13.83 -5.34
CA LEU A 441 -19.61 12.58 -4.59
C LEU A 441 -20.45 12.80 -3.34
N SER A 442 -21.44 11.96 -3.10
CA SER A 442 -22.18 11.90 -1.84
C SER A 442 -22.14 10.51 -1.24
N ILE A 443 -22.06 10.47 0.08
CA ILE A 443 -22.15 9.25 0.89
C ILE A 443 -23.24 9.48 1.93
N GLU A 444 -24.35 8.79 1.77
CA GLU A 444 -25.38 8.70 2.80
C GLU A 444 -25.00 7.58 3.76
N VAL A 445 -24.70 7.92 5.02
CA VAL A 445 -24.56 6.94 6.10
C VAL A 445 -25.95 6.64 6.63
N ILE A 446 -26.44 5.42 6.42
CA ILE A 446 -27.82 5.02 6.73
C ILE A 446 -27.88 4.45 8.14
N ALA A 447 -27.18 3.33 8.35
CA ALA A 447 -27.16 2.58 9.61
C ALA A 447 -25.83 1.88 9.81
N CYS A 448 -25.50 1.54 11.06
CA CYS A 448 -24.29 0.80 11.41
C CYS A 448 -24.59 -0.35 12.37
N GLN A 449 -23.75 -1.37 12.35
CA GLN A 449 -23.77 -2.42 13.37
C GLN A 449 -22.37 -2.82 13.79
N ASN A 450 -22.21 -3.23 15.04
CA ASN A 450 -20.98 -3.77 15.64
C ASN A 450 -19.74 -2.88 15.39
N LEU A 451 -19.90 -1.55 15.41
CA LEU A 451 -18.75 -0.66 15.27
C LEU A 451 -17.72 -0.98 16.38
N PRO A 452 -16.42 -1.10 16.04
CA PRO A 452 -15.39 -1.32 17.04
C PRO A 452 -15.33 -0.15 18.01
N LEU A 453 -14.82 -0.41 19.21
CA LEU A 453 -14.48 0.65 20.17
C LEU A 453 -13.04 1.12 19.92
N PRO A 454 -12.69 2.35 20.35
CA PRO A 454 -11.31 2.77 20.41
C PRO A 454 -10.43 1.80 21.20
N ARG A 455 -9.15 1.73 20.85
CA ARG A 455 -8.22 0.79 21.48
C ARG A 455 -8.12 1.04 22.99
N GLY A 456 -8.36 -0.01 23.77
CA GLY A 456 -8.33 0.05 25.23
C GLY A 456 -9.69 0.35 25.87
N ASP A 457 -10.70 0.73 25.08
CA ASP A 457 -12.05 0.93 25.58
C ASP A 457 -12.85 -0.38 25.63
N SER A 458 -13.70 -0.48 26.66
CA SER A 458 -14.60 -1.61 26.90
C SER A 458 -16.05 -1.18 27.12
N LYS A 459 -16.33 0.13 27.11
CA LYS A 459 -17.62 0.71 27.52
C LYS A 459 -18.43 1.19 26.33
N GLU A 460 -19.22 0.30 25.73
CA GLU A 460 -20.11 0.63 24.62
C GLU A 460 -21.11 1.75 24.92
N LYS A 461 -21.57 1.87 26.18
CA LYS A 461 -22.54 2.91 26.58
C LYS A 461 -22.01 4.34 26.45
N GLY A 462 -20.69 4.51 26.53
CA GLY A 462 -20.02 5.81 26.38
C GLY A 462 -19.81 6.22 24.93
N PHE A 463 -19.77 5.24 24.03
CA PHE A 463 -19.36 5.40 22.65
C PHE A 463 -20.34 6.27 21.85
N LYS A 464 -19.80 7.34 21.26
CA LYS A 464 -20.48 8.33 20.42
C LYS A 464 -19.82 8.43 19.04
N PRO A 465 -19.93 7.41 18.19
CA PRO A 465 -19.31 7.40 16.88
C PRO A 465 -19.70 8.62 16.04
N TYR A 466 -18.75 9.12 15.26
CA TYR A 466 -19.01 9.95 14.07
C TYR A 466 -18.02 9.58 12.96
N PHE A 467 -18.42 9.82 11.72
CA PHE A 467 -17.65 9.49 10.54
C PHE A 467 -16.99 10.74 9.98
N LYS A 468 -15.69 10.68 9.71
CA LYS A 468 -14.92 11.73 9.07
C LYS A 468 -14.42 11.25 7.72
N PHE A 469 -15.00 11.80 6.66
CA PHE A 469 -14.65 11.52 5.28
C PHE A 469 -13.66 12.56 4.76
N GLU A 470 -12.62 12.11 4.08
CA GLU A 470 -11.61 12.95 3.44
C GLU A 470 -11.33 12.47 2.02
N LEU A 471 -11.28 13.39 1.05
CA LEU A 471 -10.87 13.11 -0.33
C LEU A 471 -9.40 13.44 -0.52
N HIS A 472 -8.67 12.49 -1.11
CA HIS A 472 -7.27 12.66 -1.51
C HIS A 472 -7.20 12.65 -3.03
N VAL A 473 -7.16 13.83 -3.64
CA VAL A 473 -7.19 14.01 -5.10
C VAL A 473 -6.08 14.97 -5.55
N ASP A 474 -5.69 14.86 -6.82
CA ASP A 474 -4.76 15.81 -7.43
C ASP A 474 -5.53 17.04 -7.90
N THR A 475 -5.38 18.16 -7.18
CA THR A 475 -6.07 19.42 -7.48
C THR A 475 -5.14 20.36 -8.24
N VAL A 476 -5.67 21.04 -9.26
CA VAL A 476 -4.94 22.08 -10.00
C VAL A 476 -4.34 23.16 -9.08
N PRO A 477 -3.22 23.81 -9.44
CA PRO A 477 -2.63 24.90 -8.66
C PRO A 477 -3.61 26.02 -8.29
N ALA A 478 -4.54 26.39 -9.18
CA ALA A 478 -5.60 27.37 -8.90
C ALA A 478 -6.62 26.94 -7.82
N MET A 479 -6.60 25.66 -7.41
CA MET A 479 -7.41 25.10 -6.32
C MET A 479 -6.58 24.74 -5.07
N GLN A 480 -5.25 24.90 -5.10
CA GLN A 480 -4.44 24.82 -3.88
C GLN A 480 -4.82 25.93 -2.87
N ASP A 481 -5.42 27.03 -3.36
CA ASP A 481 -6.02 28.11 -2.57
C ASP A 481 -7.47 27.83 -2.10
N ARG A 482 -8.13 26.75 -2.55
CA ARG A 482 -9.42 26.36 -1.94
C ARG A 482 -9.18 25.80 -0.55
N PRO A 483 -10.03 26.10 0.45
CA PRO A 483 -9.80 25.62 1.80
C PRO A 483 -9.85 24.08 1.81
N LYS A 484 -8.82 23.43 2.41
CA LYS A 484 -8.78 21.99 2.75
C LYS A 484 -10.10 21.47 3.36
N LYS A 485 -10.93 22.37 3.88
CA LYS A 485 -12.29 22.16 4.37
C LYS A 485 -13.26 21.58 3.31
N GLN A 486 -13.14 21.90 2.01
CA GLN A 486 -14.04 21.36 0.98
C GLN A 486 -13.79 19.88 0.66
N LEU A 487 -12.61 19.36 1.01
CA LEU A 487 -12.24 17.95 0.82
C LEU A 487 -12.47 17.11 2.09
N LYS A 488 -13.15 17.68 3.09
CA LYS A 488 -13.44 17.01 4.35
C LYS A 488 -14.89 17.21 4.74
N ALA A 489 -15.56 16.12 5.08
CA ALA A 489 -16.91 16.16 5.61
C ALA A 489 -16.99 15.23 6.83
N LYS A 490 -17.91 15.52 7.74
CA LYS A 490 -18.19 14.64 8.86
C LYS A 490 -19.67 14.54 9.15
N THR A 491 -20.08 13.42 9.70
CA THR A 491 -21.43 13.26 10.25
C THR A 491 -21.50 13.89 11.65
N LYS A 492 -22.71 14.04 12.18
CA LYS A 492 -22.93 14.25 13.62
C LYS A 492 -22.56 12.98 14.40
N SER A 493 -22.35 13.12 15.70
CA SER A 493 -22.17 11.96 16.57
C SER A 493 -23.52 11.30 16.88
N ARG A 494 -23.50 9.98 17.08
CA ARG A 494 -24.65 9.18 17.54
C ARG A 494 -24.16 8.30 18.68
N ARG A 495 -24.99 8.05 19.70
CA ARG A 495 -24.64 7.08 20.77
C ARG A 495 -24.78 5.66 20.25
N THR A 496 -24.12 4.70 20.91
CA THR A 496 -24.09 3.24 20.65
C THR A 496 -23.20 2.80 19.48
N CYS A 497 -22.70 1.55 19.56
CA CYS A 497 -22.03 0.84 18.48
C CYS A 497 -23.00 0.32 17.39
N ASN A 498 -24.31 0.42 17.63
CA ASN A 498 -25.39 0.03 16.72
C ASN A 498 -26.41 1.18 16.49
N PRO A 499 -25.97 2.36 16.02
CA PRO A 499 -26.84 3.53 15.89
C PRO A 499 -27.95 3.29 14.85
N GLU A 500 -29.19 3.62 15.25
CA GLU A 500 -30.39 3.23 14.51
C GLU A 500 -30.57 3.96 13.17
N GLU A 501 -30.30 5.27 13.17
CA GLU A 501 -30.44 6.12 12.01
C GLU A 501 -29.39 7.23 12.06
N TYR A 502 -28.37 7.12 11.22
CA TYR A 502 -27.63 8.33 10.83
C TYR A 502 -28.50 9.12 9.87
N ASN A 503 -28.93 8.48 8.78
CA ASN A 503 -29.63 9.08 7.64
C ASN A 503 -29.00 10.43 7.26
N GLU A 504 -27.66 10.47 7.28
CA GLU A 504 -26.89 11.69 7.11
C GLU A 504 -26.04 11.57 5.85
N THR A 505 -26.25 12.51 4.94
CA THR A 505 -25.48 12.59 3.71
C THR A 505 -24.34 13.57 3.86
N VAL A 506 -23.13 13.10 3.61
CA VAL A 506 -21.97 13.97 3.36
C VAL A 506 -21.79 14.13 1.86
N SER A 507 -21.53 15.37 1.40
CA SER A 507 -21.39 15.68 -0.02
C SER A 507 -20.13 16.49 -0.30
N PHE A 508 -19.46 16.13 -1.38
CA PHE A 508 -18.37 16.85 -2.02
C PHE A 508 -18.89 17.29 -3.39
N GLN A 509 -18.87 18.60 -3.67
CA GLN A 509 -19.53 19.19 -4.84
C GLN A 509 -18.54 20.03 -5.64
N GLY A 510 -18.59 19.91 -6.97
CA GLY A 510 -17.75 20.65 -7.90
C GLY A 510 -16.26 20.40 -7.68
N ILE A 511 -15.88 19.18 -7.31
CA ILE A 511 -14.48 18.83 -7.10
C ILE A 511 -13.83 18.68 -8.46
N LYS A 512 -12.97 19.63 -8.82
CA LYS A 512 -12.19 19.56 -10.05
C LYS A 512 -10.83 18.94 -9.75
N ALA A 513 -10.62 17.75 -10.26
CA ALA A 513 -9.40 16.99 -10.07
C ALA A 513 -9.10 16.14 -11.32
N ALA A 514 -7.87 15.64 -11.41
CA ALA A 514 -7.53 14.59 -12.36
C ALA A 514 -8.20 13.27 -11.95
N VAL A 515 -9.52 13.16 -12.14
CA VAL A 515 -10.25 11.90 -11.98
C VAL A 515 -10.16 11.17 -13.31
N CYS A 516 -9.37 10.10 -13.35
CA CYS A 516 -9.29 9.22 -14.51
C CYS A 516 -10.18 8.00 -14.29
N PRO A 517 -11.14 7.70 -15.19
CA PRO A 517 -11.91 6.47 -15.14
C PRO A 517 -11.04 5.20 -15.25
N ASN A 518 -9.78 5.30 -15.70
CA ASN A 518 -8.88 4.18 -15.97
C ASN A 518 -7.48 4.30 -15.32
N GLY A 519 -7.33 5.01 -14.19
CA GLY A 519 -6.01 5.14 -13.55
C GLY A 519 -5.90 6.29 -12.55
N ASP A 520 -6.76 6.29 -11.55
CA ASP A 520 -6.90 7.36 -10.57
C ASP A 520 -6.11 7.09 -9.28
N LEU A 521 -5.22 8.05 -8.95
CA LEU A 521 -4.63 8.22 -7.61
C LEU A 521 -5.54 9.08 -6.71
N GLY A 522 -6.86 8.90 -6.89
CA GLY A 522 -7.92 9.50 -6.10
C GLY A 522 -8.41 8.52 -5.04
N PHE A 523 -8.58 8.99 -3.80
CA PHE A 523 -8.99 8.14 -2.68
C PHE A 523 -10.11 8.79 -1.85
N LEU A 524 -11.06 7.96 -1.42
CA LEU A 524 -11.98 8.27 -0.34
C LEU A 524 -11.47 7.57 0.92
N ARG A 525 -11.28 8.33 2.00
CA ARG A 525 -10.93 7.77 3.32
C ARG A 525 -11.99 8.16 4.33
N CYS A 526 -12.46 7.18 5.09
CA CYS A 526 -13.34 7.41 6.24
C CYS A 526 -12.66 6.93 7.52
N ARG A 527 -12.71 7.76 8.56
CA ARG A 527 -12.31 7.41 9.92
C ARG A 527 -13.50 7.55 10.85
N ILE A 528 -13.63 6.61 11.76
CA ILE A 528 -14.68 6.53 12.77
C ILE A 528 -14.04 6.95 14.08
N PHE A 529 -14.58 8.00 14.70
CA PHE A 529 -14.09 8.55 15.96
C PHE A 529 -15.16 8.46 17.04
N ASP A 530 -14.74 8.28 18.29
CA ASP A 530 -15.58 8.51 19.46
C ASP A 530 -15.53 9.99 19.85
N GLU A 531 -16.70 10.64 19.98
CA GLU A 531 -16.80 12.01 20.47
C GLU A 531 -16.66 12.07 22.00
N GLU A 532 -15.49 12.52 22.44
CA GLU A 532 -15.06 12.54 23.83
C GLU A 532 -14.78 13.96 24.33
N PHE A 533 -14.68 14.13 25.65
CA PHE A 533 -14.16 15.37 26.21
C PHE A 533 -12.65 15.43 26.00
N GLY A 534 -12.19 16.33 25.14
CA GLY A 534 -10.76 16.49 24.83
C GLY A 534 -10.43 16.05 23.41
N LYS A 535 -9.60 15.02 23.27
CA LYS A 535 -9.18 14.50 21.96
C LYS A 535 -9.94 13.23 21.63
N ASP A 536 -10.71 13.29 20.55
CA ASP A 536 -11.45 12.14 20.03
C ASP A 536 -10.53 10.96 19.69
N SER A 537 -10.92 9.77 20.13
CA SER A 537 -10.20 8.53 19.87
C SER A 537 -10.72 7.87 18.60
N MET A 538 -9.81 7.39 17.74
CA MET A 538 -10.22 6.65 16.54
C MET A 538 -10.62 5.22 16.94
N ALA A 539 -11.77 4.79 16.44
CA ALA A 539 -12.31 3.46 16.67
C ALA A 539 -12.07 2.52 15.49
N GLY A 540 -12.14 3.05 14.27
CA GLY A 540 -11.90 2.28 13.05
C GLY A 540 -11.88 3.16 11.80
N TRP A 541 -11.74 2.55 10.64
CA TRP A 541 -11.59 3.25 9.38
C TRP A 541 -11.90 2.32 8.19
N PHE A 542 -12.08 2.93 7.02
CA PHE A 542 -12.01 2.27 5.72
C PHE A 542 -11.51 3.27 4.69
N ALA A 543 -10.86 2.79 3.64
CA ALA A 543 -10.35 3.64 2.56
C ALA A 543 -10.42 2.91 1.22
N VAL A 544 -10.64 3.66 0.14
CA VAL A 544 -10.89 3.09 -1.19
C VAL A 544 -10.36 4.01 -2.28
N ARG A 545 -9.68 3.42 -3.28
CA ARG A 545 -9.31 4.08 -4.53
C ARG A 545 -10.55 4.27 -5.40
N PHE A 546 -10.71 5.44 -6.01
CA PHE A 546 -11.93 5.81 -6.74
C PHE A 546 -12.34 4.82 -7.84
N SER A 547 -11.43 4.28 -8.66
CA SER A 547 -11.77 3.22 -9.64
C SER A 547 -12.34 1.94 -9.03
N ARG A 548 -12.19 1.74 -7.72
CA ARG A 548 -12.80 0.62 -6.97
C ARG A 548 -14.00 1.04 -6.14
N LEU A 549 -14.37 2.32 -6.08
CA LEU A 549 -15.56 2.77 -5.39
C LEU A 549 -16.80 2.47 -6.25
N LYS A 550 -17.72 1.68 -5.71
CA LYS A 550 -19.00 1.33 -6.33
C LYS A 550 -20.10 2.29 -5.89
N GLN A 551 -21.03 2.61 -6.79
CA GLN A 551 -22.24 3.35 -6.45
C GLN A 551 -23.31 2.47 -5.79
N GLY A 552 -24.36 3.11 -5.28
CA GLY A 552 -25.55 2.48 -4.76
C GLY A 552 -25.42 2.02 -3.32
N TYR A 553 -26.36 1.15 -2.92
CA TYR A 553 -26.48 0.65 -1.58
C TYR A 553 -25.49 -0.48 -1.30
N GLY A 554 -24.75 -0.40 -0.19
CA GLY A 554 -23.86 -1.46 0.25
C GLY A 554 -23.27 -1.16 1.62
N ALA A 555 -22.58 -2.14 2.21
CA ALA A 555 -21.99 -2.01 3.54
C ALA A 555 -20.45 -2.00 3.48
N PHE A 556 -19.83 -0.91 3.94
CA PHE A 556 -18.39 -0.88 4.18
C PHE A 556 -18.06 -1.73 5.41
N ARG A 557 -17.01 -2.54 5.29
CA ARG A 557 -16.42 -3.29 6.41
C ARG A 557 -15.43 -2.39 7.13
N VAL A 558 -15.51 -2.36 8.46
CA VAL A 558 -14.68 -1.48 9.28
C VAL A 558 -13.39 -2.20 9.66
N ILE A 559 -12.26 -1.54 9.45
CA ILE A 559 -10.94 -1.95 9.93
C ILE A 559 -10.65 -1.21 11.23
N ASP A 560 -10.15 -1.88 12.26
CA ASP A 560 -9.77 -1.23 13.51
C ASP A 560 -8.42 -0.49 13.43
N THR A 561 -8.02 0.09 14.56
CA THR A 561 -6.75 0.83 14.68
C THR A 561 -5.50 -0.05 14.66
N GLU A 562 -5.64 -1.37 14.75
CA GLU A 562 -4.54 -2.34 14.62
C GLU A 562 -4.43 -2.88 13.19
N GLY A 563 -5.34 -2.45 12.31
CA GLY A 563 -5.37 -2.90 10.94
C GLY A 563 -5.97 -4.29 10.83
N VAL A 564 -7.12 -4.52 11.47
CA VAL A 564 -7.83 -5.80 11.42
C VAL A 564 -9.27 -5.55 10.99
N GLU A 565 -9.77 -6.35 10.04
CA GLU A 565 -11.20 -6.31 9.70
C GLU A 565 -12.05 -6.76 10.90
N THR A 566 -13.01 -5.92 11.28
CA THR A 566 -13.90 -6.14 12.41
C THR A 566 -15.25 -6.70 11.94
N LYS A 567 -16.14 -7.02 12.90
CA LYS A 567 -17.56 -7.32 12.59
C LYS A 567 -18.37 -6.06 12.26
N GLY A 568 -17.74 -4.88 12.31
CA GLY A 568 -18.36 -3.59 12.11
C GLY A 568 -18.75 -3.36 10.65
N LEU A 569 -20.00 -2.95 10.45
CA LEU A 569 -20.56 -2.61 9.13
C LEU A 569 -21.14 -1.20 9.14
N VAL A 570 -20.91 -0.49 8.05
CA VAL A 570 -21.48 0.84 7.79
C VAL A 570 -22.30 0.74 6.50
N LEU A 571 -23.63 0.65 6.64
CA LEU A 571 -24.55 0.63 5.50
C LEU A 571 -24.67 2.04 4.93
N CYS A 572 -24.31 2.18 3.66
CA CYS A 572 -24.27 3.45 2.96
C CYS A 572 -25.02 3.38 1.63
N ASN A 573 -25.36 4.55 1.11
CA ASN A 573 -25.65 4.77 -0.30
C ASN A 573 -24.59 5.73 -0.87
N VAL A 574 -23.82 5.26 -1.85
CA VAL A 574 -22.76 6.05 -2.51
C VAL A 574 -23.26 6.53 -3.86
N GLN A 575 -23.16 7.82 -4.14
CA GLN A 575 -23.51 8.39 -5.44
C GLN A 575 -22.37 9.29 -5.91
N TYR A 576 -21.94 9.14 -7.16
CA TYR A 576 -20.98 10.04 -7.78
C TYR A 576 -21.40 10.42 -9.20
N ARG A 577 -21.05 11.63 -9.60
CA ARG A 577 -21.33 12.13 -10.95
C ARG A 577 -20.11 12.86 -11.46
N ILE A 578 -19.69 12.52 -12.68
CA ILE A 578 -18.60 13.19 -13.37
C ILE A 578 -19.21 14.04 -14.50
N TYR A 579 -18.72 15.27 -14.66
CA TYR A 579 -19.25 16.28 -15.59
C TYR A 579 -18.31 16.56 -16.76
#